data_AF-A0A241W1U5-F1
#
_entry.id   AF-A0A241W1U5-F1
#
_cell.length_a   1.000
_cell.length_b   1.000
_cell.length_c   1.000
_cell.angle_alpha   90.00
_cell.angle_beta   90.00
_cell.angle_gamma   90.00
#
_symmetry.space_group_name_H-M   'P 1'
#
loop_
_entity.id
_entity.type
_entity.pdbx_description
1 polymer ?
#
loop_
_entity_poly.entity_id
_entity_poly.type
_entity_poly.pdbx_seq_one_letter_code
_entity_poly.pdbx_strand_id
1 'polypeptide(L)'
;MSFFALGVNHQTASVELREQIAFNAEKLSELLQQQSHHQGLNDLVVVSTCNRTEVYAMSENVDIVLHWLAHVNGLDVKQLSNHVYRYENAQAITHLMRVASGLDSLMLGEPQILGQVKTALFLAKDAHTVSSELNKIFEYAFYAAKRVRSETAVGSHAVSMGYAVAQLALQVFSKPETLTILIVAAGEMNSLVAKHLAEMGVGKVLICNRTRARAENLAQEIAHRVDVEIIDFDQLAANLYRADVISSCTGSLYQVIHFNDVKAALKKRRYQQMLLVDLAVPRDIDPKVESLDGVYLYGVDDLQSVIEENLSQRRQAAVEAEIMVNQLATELMTQQRVKGAGHTIQAYRAHGESLAQDELQLALSQLESGENAEDILKTFAHRLTQKLLHPTSILLRQAAKVEDPTYLEMIQIELEDVAQHTRKLKP
;
A
#
# COMPACT_ATOMS: atom_id res chain seq x y z
N MET A 1 -1.04 2.37 20.57
CA MET A 1 -0.68 1.63 19.33
C MET A 1 -0.14 2.62 18.32
N SER A 2 0.99 2.30 17.71
CA SER A 2 1.58 3.05 16.60
C SER A 2 1.20 2.40 15.27
N PHE A 3 1.18 3.20 14.20
CA PHE A 3 1.02 2.69 12.85
C PHE A 3 2.38 2.28 12.27
N PHE A 4 2.51 1.04 11.83
CA PHE A 4 3.74 0.52 11.25
C PHE A 4 3.56 0.11 9.80
N ALA A 5 4.60 0.29 9.00
CA ALA A 5 4.79 -0.38 7.73
C ALA A 5 6.06 -1.21 7.82
N LEU A 6 5.93 -2.52 7.64
CA LEU A 6 7.04 -3.47 7.65
C LEU A 6 7.02 -4.25 6.34
N GLY A 7 8.11 -4.27 5.60
CA GLY A 7 8.10 -4.99 4.34
C GLY A 7 9.45 -5.19 3.70
N VAL A 8 9.39 -5.90 2.59
CA VAL A 8 10.51 -6.20 1.70
C VAL A 8 10.09 -5.76 0.30
N ASN A 9 11.01 -5.16 -0.45
CA ASN A 9 10.77 -4.79 -1.83
C ASN A 9 11.96 -5.20 -2.71
N HIS A 10 11.84 -4.98 -4.02
CA HIS A 10 12.89 -5.25 -5.01
C HIS A 10 14.23 -4.52 -4.74
N GLN A 11 14.25 -3.46 -3.93
CA GLN A 11 15.49 -2.75 -3.58
C GLN A 11 16.23 -3.42 -2.42
N THR A 12 15.51 -4.08 -1.52
CA THR A 12 16.09 -4.66 -0.31
C THR A 12 16.29 -6.17 -0.37
N ALA A 13 15.69 -6.86 -1.34
CA ALA A 13 15.76 -8.30 -1.48
C ALA A 13 15.76 -8.78 -2.94
N SER A 14 16.42 -9.92 -3.17
CA SER A 14 16.39 -10.62 -4.44
C SER A 14 14.99 -11.17 -4.75
N VAL A 15 14.75 -11.54 -6.01
CA VAL A 15 13.52 -12.21 -6.43
C VAL A 15 13.27 -13.46 -5.59
N GLU A 16 14.29 -14.29 -5.37
CA GLU A 16 14.16 -15.57 -4.63
C GLU A 16 13.61 -15.38 -3.22
N LEU A 17 14.09 -14.36 -2.49
CA LEU A 17 13.57 -14.06 -1.16
C LEU A 17 12.14 -13.51 -1.23
N ARG A 18 11.82 -12.69 -2.24
CA ARG A 18 10.45 -12.18 -2.45
C ARG A 18 9.46 -13.28 -2.79
N GLU A 19 9.85 -14.28 -3.56
CA GLU A 19 9.02 -15.46 -3.86
C GLU A 19 8.63 -16.22 -2.58
N GLN A 20 9.56 -16.34 -1.62
CA GLN A 20 9.32 -17.05 -0.36
C GLN A 20 8.32 -16.32 0.54
N ILE A 21 8.23 -15.00 0.45
CA ILE A 21 7.33 -14.16 1.26
C ILE A 21 6.10 -13.67 0.49
N ALA A 22 5.94 -14.06 -0.78
CA ALA A 22 4.80 -13.65 -1.59
C ALA A 22 3.53 -14.39 -1.16
N PHE A 23 2.42 -13.68 -1.17
CA PHE A 23 1.09 -14.24 -0.96
C PHE A 23 0.23 -14.10 -2.21
N ASN A 24 -0.47 -15.17 -2.58
CA ASN A 24 -1.62 -15.07 -3.48
C ASN A 24 -2.89 -14.73 -2.68
N ALA A 25 -3.96 -14.32 -3.36
CA ALA A 25 -5.18 -13.85 -2.70
C ALA A 25 -5.86 -14.93 -1.82
N GLU A 26 -5.86 -16.19 -2.28
CA GLU A 26 -6.47 -17.32 -1.56
C GLU A 26 -5.72 -17.63 -0.25
N LYS A 27 -4.40 -17.86 -0.34
CA LYS A 27 -3.53 -18.10 0.83
C LYS A 27 -3.60 -16.94 1.81
N LEU A 28 -3.61 -15.70 1.30
CA LEU A 28 -3.69 -14.52 2.15
C LEU A 28 -5.01 -14.46 2.91
N SER A 29 -6.13 -14.74 2.24
CA SER A 29 -7.46 -14.74 2.87
C SER A 29 -7.56 -15.77 4.00
N GLU A 30 -7.11 -17.00 3.77
CA GLU A 30 -7.08 -18.05 4.80
C GLU A 30 -6.21 -17.65 6.00
N LEU A 31 -5.05 -17.07 5.70
CA LEU A 31 -4.08 -16.67 6.71
C LEU A 31 -4.59 -15.52 7.59
N LEU A 32 -5.24 -14.52 6.99
CA LEU A 32 -5.85 -13.41 7.73
C LEU A 32 -7.00 -13.89 8.63
N GLN A 33 -7.81 -14.83 8.16
CA GLN A 33 -8.88 -15.43 8.97
C GLN A 33 -8.33 -16.15 10.20
N GLN A 34 -7.27 -16.95 10.04
CA GLN A 34 -6.61 -17.62 11.17
C GLN A 34 -6.01 -16.61 12.15
N GLN A 35 -5.41 -15.53 11.64
CA GLN A 35 -4.72 -14.53 12.44
C GLN A 35 -5.67 -13.61 13.23
N SER A 36 -6.92 -13.44 12.78
CA SER A 36 -7.93 -12.58 13.41
C SER A 36 -8.14 -12.85 14.92
N HIS A 37 -7.83 -14.07 15.38
CA HIS A 37 -7.97 -14.49 16.77
C HIS A 37 -6.72 -14.22 17.64
N HIS A 38 -5.60 -13.80 17.07
CA HIS A 38 -4.36 -13.55 17.80
C HIS A 38 -4.35 -12.16 18.46
N GLN A 39 -4.23 -12.13 19.79
CA GLN A 39 -4.08 -10.87 20.52
C GLN A 39 -2.75 -10.20 20.13
N GLY A 40 -2.81 -9.02 19.50
CA GLY A 40 -1.64 -8.25 19.04
C GLY A 40 -1.40 -8.17 17.53
N LEU A 41 -2.16 -8.93 16.72
CA LEU A 41 -2.08 -8.94 15.25
C LEU A 41 -3.47 -9.04 14.60
N ASN A 42 -4.43 -8.28 15.12
CA ASN A 42 -5.81 -8.24 14.63
C ASN A 42 -6.18 -6.91 13.94
N ASP A 43 -5.18 -6.04 13.72
CA ASP A 43 -5.33 -4.78 13.00
C ASP A 43 -4.20 -4.63 11.98
N LEU A 44 -4.31 -5.34 10.84
CA LEU A 44 -3.28 -5.42 9.82
C LEU A 44 -3.84 -5.53 8.39
N VAL A 45 -3.07 -5.05 7.42
CA VAL A 45 -3.31 -5.17 5.98
C VAL A 45 -2.01 -5.65 5.32
N VAL A 46 -2.10 -6.70 4.50
CA VAL A 46 -0.94 -7.23 3.75
C VAL A 46 -1.05 -6.83 2.28
N VAL A 47 -0.07 -6.08 1.80
CA VAL A 47 0.07 -5.73 0.39
C VAL A 47 1.16 -6.62 -0.22
N SER A 48 0.75 -7.61 -0.99
CA SER A 48 1.64 -8.51 -1.73
C SER A 48 1.49 -8.27 -3.22
N THR A 49 2.59 -7.94 -3.89
CA THR A 49 2.68 -7.66 -5.33
C THR A 49 3.92 -8.33 -5.90
N CYS A 50 4.16 -8.22 -7.20
CA CYS A 50 5.42 -8.70 -7.77
C CYS A 50 6.65 -8.00 -7.16
N ASN A 51 6.54 -6.72 -6.77
CA ASN A 51 7.67 -5.89 -6.37
C ASN A 51 7.87 -5.73 -4.86
N ARG A 52 6.90 -6.17 -4.05
CA ARG A 52 6.92 -5.99 -2.59
C ARG A 52 5.96 -6.93 -1.88
N THR A 53 6.33 -7.29 -0.66
CA THR A 53 5.42 -7.80 0.38
C THR A 53 5.54 -6.88 1.58
N GLU A 54 4.45 -6.21 1.92
CA GLU A 54 4.36 -5.26 3.03
C GLU A 54 3.21 -5.59 3.95
N VAL A 55 3.42 -5.37 5.24
CA VAL A 55 2.42 -5.48 6.29
C VAL A 55 2.27 -4.10 6.93
N TYR A 56 1.06 -3.56 6.84
CA TYR A 56 0.66 -2.32 7.50
C TYR A 56 -0.17 -2.68 8.71
N ALA A 57 0.24 -2.31 9.91
CA ALA A 57 -0.43 -2.74 11.13
C ALA A 57 -0.50 -1.64 12.19
N MET A 58 -1.56 -1.67 12.99
CA MET A 58 -1.59 -0.96 14.27
C MET A 58 -1.12 -1.93 15.35
N SER A 59 0.00 -1.62 15.99
CA SER A 59 0.54 -2.48 17.04
C SER A 59 1.26 -1.66 18.10
N GLU A 60 1.56 -2.29 19.23
CA GLU A 60 2.47 -1.73 20.24
C GLU A 60 3.92 -2.13 19.96
N ASN A 61 4.14 -3.21 19.21
CA ASN A 61 5.47 -3.71 18.90
C ASN A 61 5.54 -4.27 17.46
N VAL A 62 6.36 -3.63 16.63
CA VAL A 62 6.61 -4.02 15.24
C VAL A 62 7.27 -5.39 15.10
N ASP A 63 8.03 -5.85 16.10
CA ASP A 63 8.71 -7.16 16.05
C ASP A 63 7.69 -8.31 15.97
N ILE A 64 6.49 -8.14 16.54
CA ILE A 64 5.42 -9.13 16.45
C ILE A 64 5.05 -9.37 14.98
N VAL A 65 5.00 -8.31 14.17
CA VAL A 65 4.71 -8.37 12.73
C VAL A 65 5.84 -9.08 11.97
N LEU A 66 7.09 -8.79 12.31
CA LEU A 66 8.26 -9.46 11.69
C LEU A 66 8.27 -10.96 11.98
N HIS A 67 8.11 -11.32 13.26
CA HIS A 67 8.11 -12.70 13.70
C HIS A 67 6.99 -13.49 13.03
N TRP A 68 5.82 -12.88 12.92
CA TRP A 68 4.68 -13.45 12.20
C TRP A 68 5.00 -13.65 10.72
N LEU A 69 5.50 -12.62 10.02
CA LEU A 69 5.81 -12.70 8.59
C LEU A 69 6.87 -13.78 8.28
N ALA A 70 7.85 -13.94 9.16
CA ALA A 70 8.84 -15.01 9.06
C ALA A 70 8.21 -16.38 9.30
N HIS A 71 7.42 -16.53 10.37
CA HIS A 71 6.79 -17.79 10.75
C HIS A 71 5.86 -18.35 9.67
N VAL A 72 4.97 -17.50 9.14
CA VAL A 72 3.98 -17.92 8.13
C VAL A 72 4.60 -18.31 6.78
N ASN A 73 5.82 -17.86 6.52
CA ASN A 73 6.59 -18.19 5.31
C ASN A 73 7.70 -19.21 5.57
N GLY A 74 7.82 -19.75 6.79
CA GLY A 74 8.83 -20.75 7.13
C GLY A 74 10.27 -20.23 7.06
N LEU A 75 10.49 -18.94 7.29
CA LEU A 75 11.81 -18.29 7.23
C LEU A 75 12.41 -18.07 8.61
N ASP A 76 13.75 -18.04 8.67
CA ASP A 76 14.44 -17.57 9.87
C ASP A 76 14.25 -16.06 10.03
N VAL A 77 13.89 -15.63 11.24
CA VAL A 77 13.63 -14.23 11.56
C VAL A 77 14.88 -13.39 11.33
N LYS A 78 16.08 -13.92 11.62
CA LYS A 78 17.34 -13.18 11.40
C LYS A 78 17.60 -12.97 9.92
N GLN A 79 17.38 -14.00 9.10
CA GLN A 79 17.48 -13.88 7.63
C GLN A 79 16.55 -12.77 7.12
N LEU A 80 15.27 -12.80 7.51
CA LEU A 80 14.31 -11.79 7.07
C LEU A 80 14.65 -10.38 7.58
N SER A 81 15.11 -10.25 8.83
CA SER A 81 15.42 -8.96 9.45
C SER A 81 16.47 -8.13 8.73
N ASN A 82 17.39 -8.77 7.98
CA ASN A 82 18.44 -8.09 7.22
C ASN A 82 17.92 -7.44 5.92
N HIS A 83 16.72 -7.80 5.47
CA HIS A 83 16.14 -7.35 4.20
C HIS A 83 14.87 -6.51 4.37
N VAL A 84 14.37 -6.40 5.60
CA VAL A 84 13.12 -5.70 5.91
C VAL A 84 13.40 -4.24 6.27
N TYR A 85 12.68 -3.31 5.63
CA TYR A 85 12.56 -1.95 6.12
C TYR A 85 11.38 -1.83 7.10
N ARG A 86 11.50 -0.86 8.02
CA ARG A 86 10.49 -0.59 9.03
C ARG A 86 10.26 0.91 9.11
N TYR A 87 9.00 1.30 9.02
CA TYR A 87 8.58 2.68 9.19
C TYR A 87 7.51 2.76 10.28
N GLU A 88 7.53 3.87 11.02
CA GLU A 88 6.59 4.13 12.10
C GLU A 88 5.89 5.48 11.91
N ASN A 89 4.59 5.51 12.23
CA ASN A 89 3.71 6.68 12.26
C ASN A 89 3.83 7.53 10.99
N ALA A 90 4.44 8.72 11.09
CA ALA A 90 4.63 9.66 9.99
C ALA A 90 5.28 8.99 8.77
N GLN A 91 6.33 8.20 9.02
CA GLN A 91 7.09 7.54 7.97
C GLN A 91 6.26 6.44 7.31
N ALA A 92 5.48 5.68 8.10
CA ALA A 92 4.61 4.63 7.57
C ALA A 92 3.46 5.21 6.73
N ILE A 93 2.87 6.34 7.16
CA ILE A 93 1.83 7.06 6.40
C ILE A 93 2.41 7.55 5.07
N THR A 94 3.57 8.21 5.13
CA THR A 94 4.27 8.73 3.94
C THR A 94 4.60 7.58 2.99
N HIS A 95 5.12 6.47 3.51
CA HIS A 95 5.43 5.26 2.73
C HIS A 95 4.19 4.70 2.04
N LEU A 96 3.09 4.49 2.77
CA LEU A 96 1.84 4.01 2.19
C LEU A 96 1.33 4.93 1.06
N MET A 97 1.42 6.25 1.24
CA MET A 97 1.05 7.22 0.19
C MET A 97 1.99 7.15 -1.02
N ARG A 98 3.30 7.02 -0.82
CA ARG A 98 4.27 6.85 -1.91
C ARG A 98 3.96 5.59 -2.71
N VAL A 99 3.72 4.46 -2.03
CA VAL A 99 3.35 3.18 -2.66
C VAL A 99 2.05 3.31 -3.43
N ALA A 100 0.98 3.80 -2.80
CA ALA A 100 -0.33 3.96 -3.43
C ALA A 100 -0.31 4.94 -4.62
N SER A 101 0.60 5.92 -4.61
CA SER A 101 0.80 6.89 -5.70
C SER A 101 1.69 6.36 -6.83
N GLY A 102 2.33 5.19 -6.66
CA GLY A 102 3.27 4.62 -7.62
C GLY A 102 4.64 5.30 -7.64
N LEU A 103 5.00 6.08 -6.61
CA LEU A 103 6.31 6.72 -6.51
C LEU A 103 7.42 5.76 -6.08
N ASP A 104 7.04 4.69 -5.37
CA ASP A 104 7.95 3.62 -4.96
C ASP A 104 7.83 2.40 -5.89
N SER A 105 7.14 2.52 -7.02
CA SER A 105 6.99 1.43 -7.99
C SER A 105 8.18 1.35 -8.94
N LEU A 106 8.46 0.14 -9.42
CA LEU A 106 9.43 -0.11 -10.48
C LEU A 106 9.14 0.75 -11.72
N MET A 107 7.85 0.89 -12.04
CA MET A 107 7.33 1.88 -12.97
C MET A 107 6.77 3.09 -12.21
N LEU A 108 7.46 4.23 -12.31
CA LEU A 108 6.99 5.48 -11.70
C LEU A 108 5.57 5.83 -12.21
N GLY A 109 4.63 5.98 -11.29
CA GLY A 109 3.26 6.41 -11.57
C GLY A 109 2.31 5.31 -12.08
N GLU A 110 2.72 4.04 -12.00
CA GLU A 110 1.91 2.89 -12.41
C GLU A 110 0.50 2.91 -11.77
N PRO A 111 -0.61 2.93 -12.55
CA PRO A 111 -1.96 2.97 -11.99
C PRO A 111 -2.36 1.73 -11.17
N GLN A 112 -1.74 0.59 -11.44
CA GLN A 112 -2.11 -0.73 -10.94
C GLN A 112 -1.92 -0.87 -9.43
N ILE A 113 -0.84 -0.29 -8.88
CA ILE A 113 -0.50 -0.44 -7.46
C ILE A 113 -1.61 0.09 -6.56
N LEU A 114 -2.26 1.21 -6.93
CA LEU A 114 -3.41 1.73 -6.19
C LEU A 114 -4.57 0.72 -6.12
N GLY A 115 -4.80 -0.01 -7.23
CA GLY A 115 -5.78 -1.09 -7.29
C GLY A 115 -5.40 -2.25 -6.36
N GLN A 116 -4.13 -2.66 -6.37
CA GLN A 116 -3.62 -3.73 -5.53
C GLN A 116 -3.72 -3.40 -4.03
N VAL A 117 -3.38 -2.17 -3.62
CA VAL A 117 -3.53 -1.72 -2.22
C VAL A 117 -5.00 -1.68 -1.80
N LYS A 118 -5.92 -1.31 -2.70
CA LYS A 118 -7.38 -1.40 -2.41
C LYS A 118 -7.85 -2.83 -2.23
N THR A 119 -7.40 -3.75 -3.08
CA THR A 119 -7.72 -5.17 -2.96
C THR A 119 -7.19 -5.74 -1.66
N ALA A 120 -5.96 -5.39 -1.26
CA ALA A 120 -5.39 -5.78 0.02
C ALA A 120 -6.23 -5.30 1.22
N LEU A 121 -6.65 -4.04 1.23
CA LEU A 121 -7.55 -3.52 2.26
C LEU A 121 -8.89 -4.25 2.27
N PHE A 122 -9.44 -4.56 1.09
CA PHE A 122 -10.72 -5.29 0.98
C PHE A 122 -10.61 -6.70 1.58
N LEU A 123 -9.55 -7.45 1.24
CA LEU A 123 -9.29 -8.78 1.81
C LEU A 123 -9.14 -8.72 3.34
N ALA A 124 -8.41 -7.73 3.85
CA ALA A 124 -8.23 -7.54 5.29
C ALA A 124 -9.54 -7.19 6.01
N LYS A 125 -10.41 -6.39 5.38
CA LYS A 125 -11.75 -6.07 5.89
C LYS A 125 -12.66 -7.31 5.93
N ASP A 126 -12.64 -8.12 4.88
CA ASP A 126 -13.42 -9.36 4.79
C ASP A 126 -12.99 -10.36 5.88
N ALA A 127 -11.69 -10.40 6.19
CA ALA A 127 -11.14 -11.18 7.30
C ALA A 127 -11.31 -10.54 8.70
N HIS A 128 -11.99 -9.39 8.81
CA HIS A 128 -12.21 -8.65 10.06
C HIS A 128 -10.91 -8.26 10.80
N THR A 129 -9.84 -7.97 10.06
CA THR A 129 -8.52 -7.59 10.59
C THR A 129 -8.21 -6.10 10.46
N VAL A 130 -9.23 -5.25 10.29
CA VAL A 130 -9.04 -3.80 10.04
C VAL A 130 -9.89 -2.99 11.01
N SER A 131 -9.24 -2.19 11.85
CA SER A 131 -9.91 -1.24 12.73
C SER A 131 -10.43 -0.02 11.97
N SER A 132 -11.28 0.78 12.64
CA SER A 132 -11.72 2.07 12.10
C SER A 132 -10.54 3.02 11.85
N GLU A 133 -9.47 2.93 12.65
CA GLU A 133 -8.32 3.81 12.52
C GLU A 133 -7.45 3.42 11.32
N LEU A 134 -7.09 2.13 11.20
CA LEU A 134 -6.34 1.61 10.06
C LEU A 134 -7.09 1.86 8.74
N ASN A 135 -8.40 1.64 8.72
CA ASN A 135 -9.22 1.94 7.55
C ASN A 135 -9.13 3.41 7.11
N LYS A 136 -9.21 4.36 8.06
CA LYS A 136 -9.13 5.80 7.75
C LYS A 136 -7.78 6.18 7.15
N ILE A 137 -6.69 5.58 7.62
CA ILE A 137 -5.34 5.80 7.08
C ILE A 137 -5.29 5.37 5.61
N PHE A 138 -5.80 4.18 5.29
CA PHE A 138 -5.84 3.70 3.90
C PHE A 138 -6.78 4.51 3.01
N GLU A 139 -7.97 4.90 3.49
CA GLU A 139 -8.89 5.76 2.75
C GLU A 139 -8.26 7.11 2.41
N TYR A 140 -7.55 7.71 3.36
CA TYR A 140 -6.83 8.95 3.14
C TYR A 140 -5.63 8.74 2.18
N ALA A 141 -4.92 7.61 2.26
CA ALA A 141 -3.88 7.26 1.30
C ALA A 141 -4.44 7.11 -0.13
N PHE A 142 -5.64 6.56 -0.31
CA PHE A 142 -6.29 6.51 -1.63
C PHE A 142 -6.71 7.88 -2.15
N TYR A 143 -7.16 8.76 -1.27
CA TYR A 143 -7.42 10.16 -1.61
C TYR A 143 -6.13 10.86 -2.04
N ALA A 144 -5.05 10.70 -1.27
CA ALA A 144 -3.74 11.28 -1.56
C ALA A 144 -3.19 10.78 -2.89
N ALA A 145 -3.21 9.46 -3.13
CA ALA A 145 -2.74 8.86 -4.38
C ALA A 145 -3.49 9.37 -5.62
N LYS A 146 -4.81 9.57 -5.51
CA LYS A 146 -5.58 10.17 -6.61
C LYS A 146 -5.15 11.60 -6.89
N ARG A 147 -4.99 12.43 -5.84
CA ARG A 147 -4.55 13.83 -5.98
C ARG A 147 -3.15 13.92 -6.57
N VAL A 148 -2.19 13.15 -6.05
CA VAL A 148 -0.82 13.10 -6.57
C VAL A 148 -0.83 12.77 -8.05
N ARG A 149 -1.61 11.77 -8.48
CA ARG A 149 -1.68 11.39 -9.90
C ARG A 149 -2.39 12.42 -10.79
N SER A 150 -3.39 13.13 -10.28
CA SER A 150 -4.14 14.13 -11.07
C SER A 150 -3.50 15.51 -11.09
N GLU A 151 -2.75 15.86 -10.05
CA GLU A 151 -2.19 17.20 -9.84
C GLU A 151 -0.69 17.26 -10.14
N THR A 152 -0.03 16.13 -10.45
CA THR A 152 1.40 16.08 -10.81
C THR A 152 1.65 15.34 -12.12
N ALA A 153 2.82 15.57 -12.71
CA ALA A 153 3.22 14.93 -13.96
C ALA A 153 3.47 13.42 -13.86
N VAL A 154 3.47 12.83 -12.65
CA VAL A 154 3.68 11.39 -12.44
C VAL A 154 2.56 10.55 -13.07
N GLY A 155 1.32 11.04 -13.06
CA GLY A 155 0.20 10.32 -13.64
C GLY A 155 0.19 10.29 -15.18
N SER A 156 0.74 11.32 -15.83
CA SER A 156 0.73 11.48 -17.29
C SER A 156 1.96 10.86 -17.99
N HIS A 157 3.04 10.60 -17.25
CA HIS A 157 4.28 10.00 -17.78
C HIS A 157 4.49 8.54 -17.32
N ALA A 158 3.42 7.89 -16.84
CA ALA A 158 3.50 6.50 -16.37
C ALA A 158 3.87 5.56 -17.53
N VAL A 159 5.00 4.87 -17.41
CA VAL A 159 5.38 3.80 -18.34
C VAL A 159 4.83 2.49 -17.83
N SER A 160 4.18 1.72 -18.70
CA SER A 160 3.63 0.43 -18.34
C SER A 160 4.68 -0.68 -18.51
N MET A 161 4.54 -1.76 -17.76
CA MET A 161 5.29 -3.00 -18.01
C MET A 161 5.14 -3.47 -19.46
N GLY A 162 3.95 -3.32 -20.05
CA GLY A 162 3.72 -3.72 -21.44
C GLY A 162 4.58 -2.97 -22.45
N TYR A 163 4.83 -1.67 -22.22
CA TYR A 163 5.75 -0.90 -23.06
C TYR A 163 7.19 -1.41 -22.93
N ALA A 164 7.64 -1.70 -21.71
CA ALA A 164 8.97 -2.25 -21.46
C ALA A 164 9.23 -3.56 -22.21
N VAL A 165 8.25 -4.47 -22.14
CA VAL A 165 8.32 -5.76 -22.84
C VAL A 165 8.34 -5.56 -24.35
N ALA A 166 7.57 -4.61 -24.88
CA ALA A 166 7.60 -4.30 -26.30
C ALA A 166 8.96 -3.73 -26.75
N GLN A 167 9.58 -2.84 -25.97
CA GLN A 167 10.92 -2.33 -26.26
C GLN A 167 11.97 -3.44 -26.22
N LEU A 168 11.91 -4.32 -25.21
CA LEU A 168 12.81 -5.47 -25.11
C LEU A 168 12.66 -6.40 -26.32
N ALA A 169 11.42 -6.66 -26.78
CA ALA A 169 11.18 -7.46 -27.97
C ALA A 169 11.81 -6.86 -29.23
N LEU A 170 11.82 -5.52 -29.38
CA LEU A 170 12.47 -4.84 -30.51
C LEU A 170 14.00 -4.87 -30.46
N GLN A 171 14.58 -4.96 -29.26
CA GLN A 171 16.03 -5.13 -29.11
C GLN A 171 16.48 -6.53 -29.55
N VAL A 172 15.65 -7.55 -29.28
CA VAL A 172 15.95 -8.95 -29.65
C VAL A 172 15.58 -9.24 -31.11
N PHE A 173 14.46 -8.70 -31.60
CA PHE A 173 13.91 -9.01 -32.92
C PHE A 173 13.71 -7.77 -33.79
N SER A 174 14.31 -7.76 -34.98
CA SER A 174 14.31 -6.58 -35.87
C SER A 174 13.03 -6.39 -36.72
N LYS A 175 12.14 -7.40 -36.80
CA LYS A 175 10.96 -7.40 -37.69
C LYS A 175 9.69 -7.78 -36.94
N PRO A 176 9.01 -6.82 -36.27
CA PRO A 176 7.85 -7.10 -35.44
C PRO A 176 6.71 -7.79 -36.20
N GLU A 177 6.48 -7.42 -37.46
CA GLU A 177 5.41 -7.94 -38.31
C GLU A 177 5.48 -9.45 -38.60
N THR A 178 6.64 -10.08 -38.33
CA THR A 178 6.83 -11.53 -38.47
C THR A 178 6.67 -12.28 -37.15
N LEU A 179 6.60 -11.57 -36.02
CA LEU A 179 6.61 -12.17 -34.70
C LEU A 179 5.27 -12.79 -34.32
N THR A 180 5.34 -13.98 -33.75
CA THR A 180 4.26 -14.62 -33.03
C THR A 180 4.48 -14.46 -31.52
N ILE A 181 3.53 -13.82 -30.85
CA ILE A 181 3.56 -13.60 -29.40
C ILE A 181 2.65 -14.62 -28.72
N LEU A 182 3.07 -15.20 -27.61
CA LEU A 182 2.22 -16.03 -26.74
C LEU A 182 2.03 -15.36 -25.38
N ILE A 183 0.78 -15.03 -25.07
CA ILE A 183 0.35 -14.46 -23.79
C ILE A 183 -0.16 -15.58 -22.90
N VAL A 184 0.52 -15.84 -21.79
CA VAL A 184 0.19 -16.88 -20.82
C VAL A 184 -0.48 -16.24 -19.60
N ALA A 185 -1.78 -16.47 -19.49
CA ALA A 185 -2.74 -15.76 -18.67
C ALA A 185 -3.04 -14.31 -19.10
N ALA A 186 -4.31 -14.05 -19.39
CA ALA A 186 -4.83 -12.74 -19.79
C ALA A 186 -5.20 -11.88 -18.56
N GLY A 187 -4.25 -11.73 -17.62
CA GLY A 187 -4.37 -10.82 -16.49
C GLY A 187 -4.16 -9.36 -16.90
N GLU A 188 -4.26 -8.43 -15.95
CA GLU A 188 -4.11 -6.99 -16.22
C GLU A 188 -2.76 -6.65 -16.86
N MET A 189 -1.66 -7.17 -16.31
CA MET A 189 -0.31 -6.89 -16.79
C MET A 189 -0.07 -7.46 -18.20
N ASN A 190 -0.41 -8.73 -18.42
CA ASN A 190 -0.26 -9.38 -19.72
C ASN A 190 -1.22 -8.84 -20.79
N SER A 191 -2.38 -8.32 -20.40
CA SER A 191 -3.28 -7.59 -21.30
C SER A 191 -2.62 -6.31 -21.83
N LEU A 192 -1.86 -5.59 -20.99
CA LEU A 192 -1.12 -4.40 -21.42
C LEU A 192 0.05 -4.75 -22.34
N VAL A 193 0.78 -5.83 -22.03
CA VAL A 193 1.82 -6.38 -22.92
C VAL A 193 1.23 -6.69 -24.30
N ALA A 194 0.12 -7.44 -24.33
CA ALA A 194 -0.56 -7.80 -25.58
C ALA A 194 -0.99 -6.57 -26.39
N LYS A 195 -1.55 -5.54 -25.73
CA LYS A 195 -1.97 -4.29 -26.37
C LYS A 195 -0.79 -3.54 -26.99
N HIS A 196 0.30 -3.37 -26.24
CA HIS A 196 1.50 -2.67 -26.74
C HIS A 196 2.18 -3.44 -27.88
N LEU A 197 2.28 -4.77 -27.79
CA LEU A 197 2.82 -5.58 -28.89
C LEU A 197 1.89 -5.54 -30.13
N ALA A 198 0.56 -5.51 -29.95
CA ALA A 198 -0.36 -5.31 -31.05
C ALA A 198 -0.23 -3.92 -31.69
N GLU A 199 0.00 -2.86 -30.90
CA GLU A 199 0.29 -1.49 -31.40
C GLU A 199 1.58 -1.42 -32.21
N MET A 200 2.56 -2.24 -31.84
CA MET A 200 3.82 -2.39 -32.55
C MET A 200 3.67 -3.10 -33.90
N GLY A 201 2.50 -3.71 -34.17
CA GLY A 201 2.21 -4.38 -35.44
C GLY A 201 2.77 -5.79 -35.53
N VAL A 202 2.78 -6.56 -34.43
CA VAL A 202 3.19 -7.96 -34.46
C VAL A 202 2.30 -8.81 -35.37
N GLY A 203 2.85 -9.88 -35.95
CA GLY A 203 2.15 -10.70 -36.94
C GLY A 203 0.99 -11.50 -36.37
N LYS A 204 1.17 -12.09 -35.18
CA LYS A 204 0.14 -12.93 -34.54
C LYS A 204 0.26 -12.92 -33.02
N VAL A 205 -0.88 -12.98 -32.33
CA VAL A 205 -0.96 -13.16 -30.87
C VAL A 205 -1.72 -14.44 -30.54
N LEU A 206 -1.07 -15.32 -29.81
CA LEU A 206 -1.64 -16.51 -29.20
C LEU A 206 -2.00 -16.18 -27.74
N ILE A 207 -3.20 -16.50 -27.29
CA ILE A 207 -3.63 -16.26 -25.90
C ILE A 207 -3.96 -17.60 -25.25
N CYS A 208 -3.23 -17.93 -24.19
CA CYS A 208 -3.40 -19.15 -23.43
C CYS A 208 -3.84 -18.81 -22.00
N ASN A 209 -5.07 -19.17 -21.61
CA ASN A 209 -5.61 -18.81 -20.30
C ASN A 209 -6.51 -19.89 -19.70
N ARG A 210 -6.46 -20.08 -18.38
CA ARG A 210 -7.33 -21.04 -17.67
C ARG A 210 -8.81 -20.67 -17.78
N THR A 211 -9.12 -19.38 -17.73
CA THR A 211 -10.51 -18.87 -17.86
C THR A 211 -10.75 -18.36 -19.26
N ARG A 212 -11.43 -19.15 -20.10
CA ARG A 212 -11.67 -18.83 -21.51
C ARG A 212 -12.24 -17.43 -21.75
N ALA A 213 -13.22 -17.00 -20.94
CA ALA A 213 -13.85 -15.68 -21.05
C ALA A 213 -12.84 -14.50 -20.98
N ARG A 214 -11.77 -14.61 -20.16
CA ARG A 214 -10.75 -13.55 -20.10
C ARG A 214 -9.89 -13.51 -21.36
N ALA A 215 -9.60 -14.67 -21.96
CA ALA A 215 -8.87 -14.73 -23.24
C ALA A 215 -9.72 -14.15 -24.38
N GLU A 216 -11.02 -14.44 -24.40
CA GLU A 216 -11.97 -13.89 -25.38
C GLU A 216 -12.09 -12.37 -25.27
N ASN A 217 -12.18 -11.82 -24.05
CA ASN A 217 -12.20 -10.38 -23.85
C ASN A 217 -10.93 -9.71 -24.38
N LEU A 218 -9.74 -10.21 -24.03
CA LEU A 218 -8.48 -9.65 -24.53
C LEU A 218 -8.36 -9.79 -26.05
N ALA A 219 -8.78 -10.94 -26.61
CA ALA A 219 -8.80 -11.15 -28.05
C ALA A 219 -9.66 -10.11 -28.76
N GLN A 220 -10.87 -9.85 -28.27
CA GLN A 220 -11.78 -8.83 -28.83
C GLN A 220 -11.14 -7.43 -28.79
N GLU A 221 -10.44 -7.08 -27.71
CA GLU A 221 -9.79 -5.78 -27.56
C GLU A 221 -8.69 -5.54 -28.60
N ILE A 222 -7.94 -6.58 -29.01
CA ILE A 222 -6.78 -6.43 -29.91
C ILE A 222 -7.00 -6.95 -31.34
N ALA A 223 -8.09 -7.68 -31.60
CA ALA A 223 -8.37 -8.32 -32.90
C ALA A 223 -8.45 -7.35 -34.09
N HIS A 224 -8.71 -6.06 -33.84
CA HIS A 224 -8.71 -5.03 -34.88
C HIS A 224 -7.31 -4.64 -35.36
N ARG A 225 -6.24 -5.09 -34.68
CA ARG A 225 -4.84 -4.75 -34.97
C ARG A 225 -4.00 -5.95 -35.40
N VAL A 226 -4.33 -7.16 -34.91
CA VAL A 226 -3.50 -8.36 -35.08
C VAL A 226 -4.34 -9.64 -35.17
N ASP A 227 -3.85 -10.66 -35.86
CA ASP A 227 -4.45 -12.01 -35.84
C ASP A 227 -4.35 -12.60 -34.43
N VAL A 228 -5.47 -13.06 -33.87
CA VAL A 228 -5.53 -13.61 -32.52
C VAL A 228 -6.05 -15.04 -32.55
N GLU A 229 -5.34 -15.93 -31.86
CA GLU A 229 -5.76 -17.31 -31.66
C GLU A 229 -5.79 -17.65 -30.17
N ILE A 230 -6.89 -18.21 -29.71
CA ILE A 230 -7.05 -18.65 -28.32
C ILE A 230 -6.67 -20.14 -28.25
N ILE A 231 -5.80 -20.46 -27.30
CA ILE A 231 -5.29 -21.81 -27.03
C ILE A 231 -5.76 -22.24 -25.65
N ASP A 232 -6.23 -23.47 -25.53
CA ASP A 232 -6.60 -24.04 -24.24
C ASP A 232 -5.37 -24.24 -23.35
N PHE A 233 -5.52 -24.00 -22.04
CA PHE A 233 -4.37 -23.94 -21.12
C PHE A 233 -3.61 -25.27 -20.99
N ASP A 234 -4.30 -26.39 -21.14
CA ASP A 234 -3.72 -27.74 -21.17
C ASP A 234 -2.82 -27.97 -22.40
N GLN A 235 -2.97 -27.17 -23.45
CA GLN A 235 -2.16 -27.22 -24.66
C GLN A 235 -0.97 -26.24 -24.65
N LEU A 236 -0.72 -25.54 -23.54
CA LEU A 236 0.36 -24.55 -23.41
C LEU A 236 1.71 -25.11 -23.87
N ALA A 237 2.17 -26.20 -23.26
CA ALA A 237 3.47 -26.82 -23.55
C ALA A 237 3.59 -27.25 -25.02
N ALA A 238 2.50 -27.74 -25.61
CA ALA A 238 2.48 -28.17 -27.01
C ALA A 238 2.62 -27.01 -27.99
N ASN A 239 2.31 -25.77 -27.60
CA ASN A 239 2.27 -24.59 -28.46
C ASN A 239 3.44 -23.62 -28.26
N LEU A 240 4.29 -23.80 -27.24
CA LEU A 240 5.46 -22.93 -26.97
C LEU A 240 6.34 -22.71 -28.22
N TYR A 241 6.50 -23.75 -29.05
CA TYR A 241 7.36 -23.69 -30.25
C TYR A 241 6.89 -22.69 -31.31
N ARG A 242 5.63 -22.25 -31.25
CA ARG A 242 5.06 -21.33 -32.23
C ARG A 242 5.43 -19.88 -31.97
N ALA A 243 5.83 -19.55 -30.74
CA ALA A 243 6.03 -18.18 -30.31
C ALA A 243 7.50 -17.77 -30.31
N ASP A 244 7.75 -16.55 -30.78
CA ASP A 244 9.05 -15.88 -30.71
C ASP A 244 9.20 -15.13 -29.38
N VAL A 245 8.09 -14.56 -28.89
CA VAL A 245 8.01 -13.88 -27.59
C VAL A 245 6.92 -14.55 -26.75
N ILE A 246 7.23 -14.90 -25.51
CA ILE A 246 6.29 -15.45 -24.54
C ILE A 246 6.25 -14.52 -23.33
N SER A 247 5.08 -14.05 -22.94
CA SER A 247 4.87 -13.24 -21.72
C SER A 247 3.96 -13.97 -20.75
N SER A 248 4.41 -14.20 -19.52
CA SER A 248 3.67 -14.95 -18.49
C SER A 248 3.40 -14.12 -17.24
N CYS A 249 2.18 -14.20 -16.71
CA CYS A 249 1.75 -13.58 -15.46
C CYS A 249 0.51 -14.28 -14.90
N THR A 250 0.64 -15.53 -14.45
CA THR A 250 -0.51 -16.38 -14.09
C THR A 250 -1.00 -16.18 -12.65
N GLY A 251 -0.15 -15.65 -11.76
CA GLY A 251 -0.44 -15.56 -10.33
C GLY A 251 -0.46 -16.92 -9.62
N SER A 252 0.05 -17.96 -10.28
CA SER A 252 0.21 -19.30 -9.72
C SER A 252 1.30 -19.33 -8.65
N LEU A 253 1.15 -20.19 -7.64
CA LEU A 253 2.23 -20.50 -6.69
C LEU A 253 3.25 -21.51 -7.26
N TYR A 254 2.95 -22.07 -8.44
CA TYR A 254 3.76 -23.08 -9.11
C TYR A 254 4.09 -22.64 -10.53
N GLN A 255 5.27 -23.06 -10.99
CA GLN A 255 5.70 -22.89 -12.38
C GLN A 255 4.73 -23.57 -13.33
N VAL A 256 4.44 -22.89 -14.45
CA VAL A 256 3.56 -23.36 -15.52
C VAL A 256 4.31 -23.62 -16.82
N ILE A 257 5.51 -23.07 -16.99
CA ILE A 257 6.40 -23.30 -18.13
C ILE A 257 7.68 -23.97 -17.60
N HIS A 258 7.86 -25.26 -17.91
CA HIS A 258 8.96 -26.06 -17.39
C HIS A 258 10.13 -26.15 -18.38
N PHE A 259 11.33 -26.40 -17.86
CA PHE A 259 12.56 -26.56 -18.65
C PHE A 259 12.42 -27.54 -19.83
N ASN A 260 11.82 -28.71 -19.59
CA ASN A 260 11.69 -29.74 -20.61
C ASN A 260 10.76 -29.33 -21.76
N ASP A 261 9.72 -28.55 -21.47
CA ASP A 261 8.76 -28.07 -22.47
C ASP A 261 9.42 -27.04 -23.39
N VAL A 262 10.17 -26.09 -22.82
CA VAL A 262 10.93 -25.08 -23.59
C VAL A 262 12.03 -25.76 -24.42
N LYS A 263 12.76 -26.72 -23.85
CA LYS A 263 13.78 -27.49 -24.57
C LYS A 263 13.19 -28.24 -25.77
N ALA A 264 12.02 -28.86 -25.62
CA ALA A 264 11.32 -29.52 -26.71
C ALA A 264 10.83 -28.52 -27.77
N ALA A 265 10.37 -27.34 -27.34
CA ALA A 265 9.95 -26.26 -28.22
C ALA A 265 11.10 -25.72 -29.09
N LEU A 266 12.26 -25.44 -28.50
CA LEU A 266 13.47 -25.02 -29.23
C LEU A 266 13.87 -26.02 -30.31
N LYS A 267 13.83 -27.32 -29.99
CA LYS A 267 14.15 -28.37 -30.97
C LYS A 267 13.21 -28.34 -32.16
N LYS A 268 11.90 -28.12 -31.94
CA LYS A 268 10.91 -27.95 -33.03
C LYS A 268 11.15 -26.66 -33.84
N ARG A 269 11.60 -25.59 -33.16
CA ARG A 269 11.99 -24.30 -33.75
C ARG A 269 13.34 -24.31 -34.44
N ARG A 270 14.04 -25.46 -34.50
CA ARG A 270 15.40 -25.56 -35.05
C ARG A 270 16.36 -24.58 -34.36
N TYR A 271 16.20 -24.37 -33.05
CA TYR A 271 17.02 -23.49 -32.22
C TYR A 271 16.98 -22.00 -32.61
N GLN A 272 15.90 -21.57 -33.27
CA GLN A 272 15.61 -20.14 -33.41
C GLN A 272 15.33 -19.53 -32.04
N GLN A 273 15.78 -18.28 -31.89
CA GLN A 273 15.72 -17.56 -30.62
C GLN A 273 14.28 -17.44 -30.09
N MET A 274 14.15 -17.45 -28.77
CA MET A 274 12.91 -17.21 -28.04
C MET A 274 13.17 -16.19 -26.93
N LEU A 275 12.32 -15.18 -26.83
CA LEU A 275 12.26 -14.25 -25.71
C LEU A 275 11.15 -14.68 -24.76
N LEU A 276 11.51 -14.99 -23.51
CA LEU A 276 10.58 -15.31 -22.45
C LEU A 276 10.62 -14.18 -21.43
N VAL A 277 9.45 -13.64 -21.12
CA VAL A 277 9.30 -12.58 -20.11
C VAL A 277 8.41 -13.11 -19.00
N ASP A 278 8.99 -13.31 -17.82
CA ASP A 278 8.29 -13.73 -16.62
C ASP A 278 7.95 -12.51 -15.76
N LEU A 279 6.67 -12.18 -15.72
CA LEU A 279 6.16 -11.06 -14.95
C LEU A 279 5.55 -11.51 -13.61
N ALA A 280 5.58 -12.81 -13.31
CA ALA A 280 5.01 -13.37 -12.11
C ALA A 280 6.03 -13.43 -10.95
N VAL A 281 5.52 -13.24 -9.74
CA VAL A 281 6.23 -13.56 -8.49
C VAL A 281 5.19 -14.21 -7.56
N PRO A 282 5.30 -15.52 -7.24
CA PRO A 282 6.32 -16.47 -7.69
C PRO A 282 6.43 -16.64 -9.22
N ARG A 283 7.63 -16.97 -9.71
CA ARG A 283 7.90 -17.14 -11.15
C ARG A 283 7.04 -18.24 -11.79
N ASP A 284 6.53 -17.93 -12.97
CA ASP A 284 5.78 -18.87 -13.81
C ASP A 284 6.71 -19.79 -14.61
N ILE A 285 7.93 -19.34 -14.91
CA ILE A 285 8.90 -20.02 -15.76
C ILE A 285 10.00 -20.62 -14.89
N ASP A 286 10.34 -21.88 -15.16
CA ASP A 286 11.50 -22.54 -14.53
C ASP A 286 12.80 -21.76 -14.84
N PRO A 287 13.51 -21.21 -13.83
CA PRO A 287 14.74 -20.44 -14.06
C PRO A 287 15.82 -21.21 -14.81
N LYS A 288 15.82 -22.55 -14.75
CA LYS A 288 16.78 -23.38 -15.50
C LYS A 288 16.68 -23.16 -17.01
N VAL A 289 15.56 -22.64 -17.51
CA VAL A 289 15.36 -22.31 -18.93
C VAL A 289 16.40 -21.33 -19.44
N GLU A 290 16.93 -20.44 -18.60
CA GLU A 290 18.00 -19.50 -18.95
C GLU A 290 19.29 -20.20 -19.43
N SER A 291 19.52 -21.44 -18.98
CA SER A 291 20.70 -22.23 -19.41
C SER A 291 20.60 -22.80 -20.83
N LEU A 292 19.47 -22.61 -21.53
CA LEU A 292 19.27 -23.11 -22.89
C LEU A 292 19.78 -22.11 -23.93
N ASP A 293 20.67 -22.58 -24.81
CA ASP A 293 21.10 -21.79 -25.96
C ASP A 293 19.92 -21.39 -26.84
N GLY A 294 19.84 -20.09 -27.19
CA GLY A 294 18.74 -19.54 -27.97
C GLY A 294 17.51 -19.14 -27.15
N VAL A 295 17.59 -19.14 -25.82
CA VAL A 295 16.55 -18.55 -24.96
C VAL A 295 17.09 -17.31 -24.26
N TYR A 296 16.30 -16.25 -24.32
CA TYR A 296 16.48 -15.06 -23.50
C TYR A 296 15.35 -15.04 -22.47
N LEU A 297 15.68 -15.21 -21.19
CA LEU A 297 14.71 -15.14 -20.10
C LEU A 297 14.91 -13.82 -19.35
N TYR A 298 13.83 -13.04 -19.22
CA TYR A 298 13.82 -11.78 -18.48
C TYR A 298 12.71 -11.83 -17.42
N GLY A 299 13.05 -11.46 -16.19
CA GLY A 299 12.10 -11.27 -15.11
C GLY A 299 11.62 -9.82 -14.98
N VAL A 300 10.81 -9.57 -13.95
CA VAL A 300 10.34 -8.22 -13.58
C VAL A 300 11.52 -7.26 -13.28
N ASP A 301 12.58 -7.75 -12.64
CA ASP A 301 13.72 -6.91 -12.24
C ASP A 301 14.59 -6.49 -13.43
N ASP A 302 14.76 -7.35 -14.43
CA ASP A 302 15.60 -7.06 -15.59
C ASP A 302 15.01 -5.94 -16.47
N LEU A 303 13.67 -5.82 -16.47
CA LEU A 303 12.94 -4.79 -17.22
C LEU A 303 13.20 -3.37 -16.71
N GLN A 304 13.76 -3.20 -15.50
CA GLN A 304 14.18 -1.88 -15.00
C GLN A 304 15.17 -1.21 -15.94
N SER A 305 16.19 -1.95 -16.36
CA SER A 305 17.29 -1.45 -17.18
C SER A 305 16.83 -0.95 -18.56
N VAL A 306 15.78 -1.55 -19.11
CA VAL A 306 15.25 -1.25 -20.45
C VAL A 306 14.55 0.13 -20.50
N ILE A 307 14.15 0.66 -19.35
CA ILE A 307 13.23 1.81 -19.27
C ILE A 307 13.95 3.10 -18.86
N GLU A 308 15.26 3.05 -18.61
CA GLU A 308 16.05 4.16 -18.09
C GLU A 308 16.27 5.32 -19.07
N GLU A 309 15.90 5.19 -20.35
CA GLU A 309 16.18 6.22 -21.39
C GLU A 309 15.39 7.55 -21.26
N ASN A 310 14.46 7.70 -20.29
CA ASN A 310 13.69 8.95 -20.06
C ASN A 310 13.80 9.48 -18.61
N LEU A 311 15.00 9.42 -18.05
CA LEU A 311 15.23 9.58 -16.61
C LEU A 311 15.04 11.02 -16.08
N SER A 312 15.32 12.05 -16.89
CA SER A 312 15.36 13.45 -16.42
C SER A 312 13.98 14.05 -16.15
N GLN A 313 13.04 13.91 -17.09
CA GLN A 313 11.66 14.40 -16.93
C GLN A 313 10.93 13.63 -15.83
N ARG A 314 11.20 12.32 -15.69
CA ARG A 314 10.62 11.48 -14.64
C ARG A 314 11.12 11.85 -13.25
N ARG A 315 12.41 12.16 -13.10
CA ARG A 315 12.96 12.64 -11.82
C ARG A 315 12.27 13.92 -11.37
N GLN A 316 12.05 14.87 -12.29
CA GLN A 316 11.36 16.11 -11.97
C GLN A 316 9.90 15.87 -11.52
N ALA A 317 9.16 15.03 -12.27
CA ALA A 317 7.80 14.65 -11.91
C ALA A 317 7.74 13.97 -10.52
N ALA A 318 8.68 13.06 -10.24
CA ALA A 318 8.79 12.41 -8.94
C ALA A 318 9.00 13.41 -7.81
N VAL A 319 9.89 14.39 -7.97
CA VAL A 319 10.15 15.43 -6.94
C VAL A 319 8.89 16.22 -6.59
N GLU A 320 8.11 16.64 -7.59
CA GLU A 320 6.85 17.36 -7.36
C GLU A 320 5.84 16.51 -6.59
N ALA A 321 5.71 15.23 -6.95
CA ALA A 321 4.84 14.29 -6.27
C ALA A 321 5.30 13.98 -4.84
N GLU A 322 6.60 13.91 -4.59
CA GLU A 322 7.16 13.72 -3.24
C GLU A 322 6.83 14.89 -2.32
N ILE A 323 6.93 16.13 -2.82
CA ILE A 323 6.53 17.32 -2.05
C ILE A 323 5.05 17.23 -1.69
N MET A 324 4.20 16.86 -2.64
CA MET A 324 2.75 16.72 -2.40
C MET A 324 2.43 15.61 -1.40
N VAL A 325 3.09 14.45 -1.50
CA VAL A 325 2.91 13.35 -0.54
C VAL A 325 3.28 13.78 0.87
N ASN A 326 4.40 14.49 1.05
CA ASN A 326 4.82 14.98 2.36
C ASN A 326 3.83 16.00 2.94
N GLN A 327 3.26 16.88 2.11
CA GLN A 327 2.21 17.82 2.53
C GLN A 327 0.96 17.08 3.01
N LEU A 328 0.47 16.12 2.22
CA LEU A 328 -0.71 15.32 2.55
C LEU A 328 -0.51 14.43 3.79
N ALA A 329 0.68 13.85 3.96
CA ALA A 329 1.02 13.11 5.17
C ALA A 329 0.98 14.02 6.41
N THR A 330 1.53 15.23 6.30
CA THR A 330 1.52 16.23 7.37
C THR A 330 0.10 16.68 7.72
N GLU A 331 -0.76 16.86 6.71
CA GLU A 331 -2.18 17.17 6.90
C GLU A 331 -2.89 16.06 7.70
N LEU A 332 -2.73 14.79 7.32
CA LEU A 332 -3.34 13.66 8.03
C LEU A 332 -2.86 13.59 9.48
N MET A 333 -1.55 13.74 9.71
CA MET A 333 -0.99 13.75 11.06
C MET A 333 -1.56 14.89 11.91
N THR A 334 -1.71 16.08 11.32
CA THR A 334 -2.29 17.24 12.01
C THR A 334 -3.75 16.95 12.38
N GLN A 335 -4.54 16.37 11.47
CA GLN A 335 -5.91 15.96 11.75
C GLN A 335 -6.00 14.91 12.86
N GLN A 336 -5.08 13.94 12.91
CA GLN A 336 -5.01 12.94 13.97
C GLN A 336 -4.70 13.58 15.33
N ARG A 337 -3.74 14.52 15.40
CA ARG A 337 -3.41 15.26 16.63
C ARG A 337 -4.60 16.07 17.15
N VAL A 338 -5.29 16.77 16.25
CA VAL A 338 -6.49 17.56 16.61
C VAL A 338 -7.61 16.66 17.16
N LYS A 339 -7.83 15.49 16.56
CA LYS A 339 -8.80 14.50 17.09
C LYS A 339 -8.38 13.95 18.44
N GLY A 340 -7.10 13.67 18.65
CA GLY A 340 -6.55 13.25 19.94
C GLY A 340 -6.84 14.28 21.04
N ALA A 341 -6.67 15.58 20.74
CA ALA A 341 -7.03 16.64 21.66
C ALA A 341 -8.52 16.64 22.03
N GLY A 342 -9.40 16.25 21.11
CA GLY A 342 -10.84 16.10 21.36
C GLY A 342 -11.17 15.16 22.52
N HIS A 343 -10.49 14.01 22.62
CA HIS A 343 -10.66 13.09 23.74
C HIS A 343 -10.19 13.69 25.07
N THR A 344 -9.04 14.38 25.08
CA THR A 344 -8.54 15.10 26.25
C THR A 344 -9.53 16.19 26.69
N ILE A 345 -10.10 16.93 25.74
CA ILE A 345 -11.13 17.96 26.01
C ILE A 345 -12.39 17.33 26.61
N GLN A 346 -12.84 16.18 26.07
CA GLN A 346 -14.01 15.48 26.59
C GLN A 346 -13.78 14.98 28.02
N ALA A 347 -12.63 14.37 28.30
CA ALA A 347 -12.26 13.92 29.64
C ALA A 347 -12.18 15.11 30.63
N TYR A 348 -11.59 16.22 30.21
CA TYR A 348 -11.53 17.45 31.01
C TYR A 348 -12.91 18.01 31.33
N ARG A 349 -13.84 18.02 30.36
CA ARG A 349 -15.23 18.44 30.58
C ARG A 349 -15.97 17.52 31.54
N ALA A 350 -15.87 16.21 31.36
CA ALA A 350 -16.50 15.23 32.25
C ALA A 350 -16.00 15.38 33.70
N HIS A 351 -14.71 15.67 33.89
CA HIS A 351 -14.16 15.97 35.21
C HIS A 351 -14.78 17.25 35.82
N GLY A 352 -14.92 18.32 35.02
CA GLY A 352 -15.57 19.55 35.46
C GLY A 352 -17.05 19.36 35.83
N GLU A 353 -17.79 18.56 35.06
CA GLU A 353 -19.19 18.20 35.37
C GLU A 353 -19.30 17.42 36.68
N SER A 354 -18.41 16.46 36.92
CA SER A 354 -18.35 15.72 38.19
C SER A 354 -18.12 16.66 39.38
N LEU A 355 -17.16 17.59 39.27
CA LEU A 355 -16.88 18.57 40.32
C LEU A 355 -18.08 19.49 40.60
N ALA A 356 -18.80 19.89 39.55
CA ALA A 356 -20.02 20.70 39.68
C ALA A 356 -21.12 19.93 40.40
N GLN A 357 -21.28 18.63 40.11
CA GLN A 357 -22.28 17.78 40.72
C GLN A 357 -21.99 17.53 42.21
N ASP A 358 -20.72 17.30 42.58
CA ASP A 358 -20.29 17.13 43.97
C ASP A 358 -20.56 18.40 44.81
N GLU A 359 -20.20 19.57 44.27
CA GLU A 359 -20.44 20.85 44.96
C GLU A 359 -21.92 21.20 45.03
N LEU A 360 -22.72 20.84 44.02
CA LEU A 360 -24.17 21.03 44.02
C LEU A 360 -24.83 20.16 45.09
N GLN A 361 -24.42 18.89 45.20
CA GLN A 361 -24.96 17.99 46.21
C GLN A 361 -24.66 18.48 47.63
N LEU A 362 -23.45 19.03 47.86
CA LEU A 362 -23.12 19.66 49.13
C LEU A 362 -24.03 20.87 49.41
N ALA A 363 -24.20 21.77 48.44
CA ALA A 363 -25.05 22.95 48.59
C ALA A 363 -26.52 22.57 48.87
N LEU A 364 -27.05 21.54 48.20
CA LEU A 364 -28.40 21.02 48.43
C LEU A 364 -28.55 20.45 49.85
N SER A 365 -27.57 19.70 50.34
CA SER A 365 -27.60 19.18 51.72
C SER A 365 -27.61 20.29 52.78
N GLN A 366 -26.87 21.38 52.54
CA GLN A 366 -26.86 22.54 53.45
C GLN A 366 -28.21 23.29 53.42
N LEU A 367 -28.83 23.41 52.25
CA LEU A 367 -30.16 23.98 52.11
C LEU A 367 -31.21 23.16 52.88
N GLU A 368 -31.14 21.83 52.79
CA GLU A 368 -32.02 20.92 53.54
C GLU A 368 -31.84 21.04 55.06
N SER A 369 -30.63 21.34 55.53
CA SER A 369 -30.35 21.58 56.95
C SER A 369 -30.80 22.96 57.47
N GLY A 370 -31.36 23.82 56.62
CA GLY A 370 -31.90 25.14 57.00
C GLY A 370 -30.87 26.26 57.14
N GLU A 371 -29.67 26.09 56.56
CA GLU A 371 -28.67 27.15 56.44
C GLU A 371 -29.16 28.31 55.52
N ASN A 372 -28.54 29.49 55.63
CA ASN A 372 -28.92 30.65 54.81
C ASN A 372 -28.61 30.40 53.32
N ALA A 373 -29.64 30.41 52.48
CA ALA A 373 -29.52 30.12 51.04
C ALA A 373 -28.54 31.05 50.30
N GLU A 374 -28.45 32.32 50.68
CA GLU A 374 -27.56 33.28 50.02
C GLU A 374 -26.08 32.96 50.29
N ASP A 375 -25.76 32.58 51.52
CA ASP A 375 -24.40 32.22 51.92
C ASP A 375 -23.96 30.89 51.30
N ILE A 376 -24.88 29.93 51.18
CA ILE A 376 -24.63 28.65 50.50
C ILE A 376 -24.33 28.90 49.02
N LEU A 377 -25.14 29.70 48.32
CA LEU A 377 -24.93 29.99 46.89
C LEU A 377 -23.61 30.71 46.64
N LYS A 378 -23.23 31.68 47.48
CA LYS A 378 -21.92 32.35 47.41
C LYS A 378 -20.77 31.35 47.62
N THR A 379 -20.92 30.47 48.60
CA THR A 379 -19.91 29.46 48.93
C THR A 379 -19.76 28.42 47.81
N PHE A 380 -20.88 27.92 47.28
CA PHE A 380 -20.95 27.04 46.12
C PHE A 380 -20.25 27.67 44.91
N ALA A 381 -20.63 28.90 44.55
CA ALA A 381 -20.03 29.61 43.42
C ALA A 381 -18.52 29.78 43.59
N HIS A 382 -18.07 30.17 44.78
CA HIS A 382 -16.64 30.32 45.08
C HIS A 382 -15.88 29.00 44.98
N ARG A 383 -16.37 27.95 45.65
CA ARG A 383 -15.73 26.63 45.68
C ARG A 383 -15.67 25.98 44.31
N LEU A 384 -16.78 26.02 43.57
CA LEU A 384 -16.84 25.50 42.20
C LEU A 384 -15.85 26.24 41.29
N THR A 385 -15.81 27.57 41.36
CA THR A 385 -14.89 28.38 40.56
C THR A 385 -13.43 28.03 40.88
N GLN A 386 -13.06 27.93 42.15
CA GLN A 386 -11.70 27.56 42.54
C GLN A 386 -11.32 26.15 42.07
N LYS A 387 -12.22 25.17 42.21
CA LYS A 387 -11.99 23.80 41.76
C LYS A 387 -11.83 23.70 40.25
N LEU A 388 -12.65 24.41 39.47
CA LEU A 388 -12.56 24.42 38.00
C LEU A 388 -11.32 25.15 37.46
N LEU A 389 -10.84 26.20 38.14
CA LEU A 389 -9.68 26.98 37.71
C LEU A 389 -8.33 26.41 38.18
N HIS A 390 -8.34 25.50 39.15
CA HIS A 390 -7.12 24.94 39.73
C HIS A 390 -6.26 24.16 38.70
N PRO A 391 -6.81 23.28 37.84
CA PRO A 391 -6.01 22.55 36.84
C PRO A 391 -5.29 23.49 35.87
N THR A 392 -5.97 24.52 35.35
CA THR A 392 -5.38 25.52 34.46
C THR A 392 -4.26 26.30 35.14
N SER A 393 -4.44 26.65 36.42
CA SER A 393 -3.41 27.32 37.23
C SER A 393 -2.16 26.46 37.40
N ILE A 394 -2.32 25.15 37.57
CA ILE A 394 -1.20 24.20 37.63
C ILE A 394 -0.51 24.11 36.26
N LEU A 395 -1.27 23.97 35.17
CA LEU A 395 -0.76 23.92 33.80
C LEU A 395 0.09 25.14 33.46
N LEU A 396 -0.39 26.35 33.78
CA LEU A 396 0.37 27.60 33.58
C LEU A 396 1.67 27.63 34.38
N ARG A 397 1.66 27.16 35.64
CA ARG A 397 2.89 27.06 36.45
C ARG A 397 3.85 26.00 35.91
N GLN A 398 3.36 24.91 35.34
CA GLN A 398 4.19 23.88 34.71
C GLN A 398 4.81 24.41 33.41
N ALA A 399 4.03 25.10 32.58
CA ALA A 399 4.53 25.74 31.37
C ALA A 399 5.66 26.74 31.66
N ALA A 400 5.52 27.53 32.74
CA ALA A 400 6.57 28.47 33.18
C ALA A 400 7.86 27.79 33.68
N LYS A 401 7.85 26.48 33.93
CA LYS A 401 9.04 25.70 34.33
C LYS A 401 9.74 25.02 33.16
N VAL A 402 9.13 25.00 31.98
CA VAL A 402 9.75 24.45 30.76
C VAL A 402 10.88 25.37 30.33
N GLU A 403 12.02 24.79 29.92
CA GLU A 403 13.23 25.57 29.56
C GLU A 403 13.02 26.47 28.33
N ASP A 404 12.08 26.12 27.46
CA ASP A 404 11.72 26.92 26.28
C ASP A 404 10.74 28.04 26.68
N PRO A 405 11.18 29.32 26.72
CA PRO A 405 10.32 30.44 27.11
C PRO A 405 9.18 30.69 26.12
N THR A 406 9.31 30.25 24.85
CA THR A 406 8.27 30.44 23.85
C THR A 406 7.01 29.62 24.17
N TYR A 407 7.15 28.53 24.92
CA TYR A 407 6.04 27.67 25.32
C TYR A 407 5.03 28.41 26.24
N LEU A 408 5.52 29.17 27.21
CA LEU A 408 4.66 29.96 28.10
C LEU A 408 4.02 31.14 27.36
N GLU A 409 4.78 31.85 26.52
CA GLU A 409 4.27 32.97 25.73
C GLU A 409 3.14 32.53 24.78
N MET A 410 3.29 31.39 24.10
CA MET A 410 2.24 30.83 23.25
C MET A 410 0.97 30.55 24.04
N ILE A 411 1.06 29.89 25.21
CA ILE A 411 -0.10 29.60 26.05
C ILE A 411 -0.78 30.88 26.52
N GLN A 412 -0.02 31.92 26.90
CA GLN A 412 -0.59 33.19 27.35
C GLN A 412 -1.40 33.87 26.24
N ILE A 413 -0.83 33.97 25.03
CA ILE A 413 -1.51 34.57 23.87
C ILE A 413 -2.78 33.78 23.52
N GLU A 414 -2.69 32.45 23.45
CA GLU A 414 -3.84 31.61 23.11
C GLU A 414 -4.94 31.67 24.18
N LEU A 415 -4.58 31.73 25.46
CA LEU A 415 -5.55 31.75 26.55
C LEU A 415 -6.31 33.08 26.63
N GLU A 416 -5.65 34.19 26.29
CA GLU A 416 -6.31 35.49 26.10
C GLU A 416 -7.27 35.48 24.91
N ASP A 417 -6.87 34.93 23.77
CA ASP A 417 -7.70 34.85 22.57
C ASP A 417 -8.92 33.92 22.78
N VAL A 418 -8.72 32.75 23.39
CA VAL A 418 -9.80 31.80 23.69
C VAL A 418 -10.77 32.34 24.75
N ALA A 419 -10.30 33.10 25.74
CA ALA A 419 -11.17 33.70 26.76
C ALA A 419 -12.21 34.67 26.16
N GLN A 420 -11.88 35.32 25.04
CA GLN A 420 -12.81 36.19 24.31
C GLN A 420 -13.96 35.41 23.65
N HIS A 421 -13.78 34.11 23.40
CA HIS A 421 -14.76 33.24 22.74
C HIS A 421 -15.74 32.61 23.75
N THR A 422 -16.42 33.44 24.55
CA THR A 422 -17.31 32.96 25.62
C THR A 422 -18.52 32.22 25.04
N ARG A 423 -18.78 31.00 25.54
CA ARG A 423 -19.90 30.17 25.08
C ARG A 423 -21.23 30.83 25.49
N LYS A 424 -22.04 31.24 24.52
CA LYS A 424 -23.43 31.66 24.77
C LYS A 424 -24.23 30.45 25.26
N LEU A 425 -24.81 30.56 26.46
CA LEU A 425 -25.76 29.56 26.96
C LEU A 425 -26.95 29.52 25.99
N LYS A 426 -27.32 28.32 25.51
CA LYS A 426 -28.58 28.15 24.81
C LYS A 426 -29.71 28.24 25.85
N PRO A 427 -30.76 29.04 25.58
CA PRO A 427 -31.86 29.28 26.51
C PRO A 427 -32.63 28.00 26.82
#